data_AF-A0A836UGE8-F1
#
_entry.id   AF-A0A836UGE8-F1
#
_cell.length_a   1.000
_cell.length_b   1.000
_cell.length_c   1.000
_cell.angle_alpha   90.00
_cell.angle_beta   90.00
_cell.angle_gamma   90.00
#
_symmetry.space_group_name_H-M   'P 1'
#
loop_
_entity.id
_entity.type
_entity.pdbx_description
1 polymer ?
#
loop_
_entity_poly.entity_id
_entity_poly.type
_entity_poly.pdbx_seq_one_letter_code
_entity_poly.pdbx_strand_id
1 'polypeptide(L)'
;MNKGNGLDFVFIDTEHIPNDRQTLSWMCQAYQAIDLPPIVRVPNPDPYEACKVLDGGASGVIFPYVEEVSQIRDLVGACRYRPLKGARLQQALDDPQSLEPELAAYLAERNAHSIAVANIESMPAIENLDALLAVEGLDAVLIGPHDLSCSLGIPEEYEHPRFDEAVRTIFTAARKAGKGAGIHFFSGGIAQEI
;
A
#
# COMPACT_ATOMS: atom_id res chain seq x y z
N MET A 1 2.47 -20.54 12.19
CA MET A 1 3.74 -20.27 12.91
C MET A 1 4.83 -20.30 11.87
N ASN A 2 5.38 -19.13 11.51
CA ASN A 2 6.33 -18.98 10.40
C ASN A 2 7.57 -19.84 10.62
N LYS A 3 7.80 -20.81 9.72
CA LYS A 3 8.95 -21.72 9.78
C LYS A 3 10.12 -21.11 9.00
N GLY A 4 10.96 -20.32 9.67
CA GLY A 4 12.39 -20.25 9.28
C GLY A 4 13.11 -18.91 9.43
N ASN A 5 12.47 -17.77 9.13
CA ASN A 5 13.25 -16.57 8.76
C ASN A 5 13.01 -15.34 9.66
N GLY A 6 12.01 -15.37 10.54
CA GLY A 6 11.69 -14.24 11.44
C GLY A 6 11.06 -13.02 10.78
N LEU A 7 10.66 -13.12 9.51
CA LEU A 7 9.99 -12.06 8.76
C LEU A 7 8.48 -12.29 8.74
N ASP A 8 7.70 -11.20 8.73
CA ASP A 8 6.23 -11.24 8.67
C ASP A 8 5.70 -11.18 7.23
N PHE A 9 6.42 -10.52 6.32
CA PHE A 9 6.10 -10.40 4.90
C PHE A 9 7.36 -10.11 4.08
N VAL A 10 7.24 -10.12 2.75
CA VAL A 10 8.28 -9.66 1.83
C VAL A 10 7.77 -8.50 0.98
N PHE A 11 8.56 -7.45 0.89
CA PHE A 11 8.33 -6.31 0.00
C PHE A 11 9.00 -6.59 -1.35
N ILE A 12 8.23 -6.60 -2.44
CA ILE A 12 8.74 -6.76 -3.80
C ILE A 12 8.51 -5.48 -4.57
N ASP A 13 9.60 -4.86 -5.00
CA ASP A 13 9.53 -3.62 -5.77
C ASP A 13 9.44 -3.90 -7.28
N THR A 14 8.53 -3.20 -7.95
CA THR A 14 8.43 -3.17 -9.41
C THR A 14 8.46 -1.75 -9.97
N GLU A 15 8.61 -0.75 -9.11
CA GLU A 15 8.77 0.66 -9.48
C GLU A 15 10.23 0.96 -9.85
N HIS A 16 11.17 0.55 -9.00
CA HIS A 16 12.60 0.82 -9.22
C HIS A 16 13.45 -0.42 -9.52
N ILE A 17 12.87 -1.61 -9.50
CA ILE A 17 13.55 -2.87 -9.84
C ILE A 17 12.94 -3.44 -11.12
N PRO A 18 13.76 -3.88 -12.11
CA PRO A 18 13.28 -4.34 -13.41
C PRO A 18 12.67 -5.75 -13.36
N ASN A 19 11.60 -5.91 -12.59
CA ASN A 19 10.82 -7.14 -12.49
C ASN A 19 9.67 -7.12 -13.51
N ASP A 20 9.70 -8.06 -14.46
CA ASP A 20 8.55 -8.26 -15.35
C ASP A 20 7.41 -9.04 -14.65
N ARG A 21 6.24 -9.06 -15.30
CA ARG A 21 5.04 -9.72 -14.73
C ARG A 21 5.25 -11.20 -14.47
N GLN A 22 5.97 -11.90 -15.35
CA GLN A 22 6.16 -13.34 -15.23
C GLN A 22 7.07 -13.65 -14.03
N THR A 23 8.19 -12.94 -13.93
CA THR A 23 9.16 -13.04 -12.82
C THR A 23 8.49 -12.71 -11.50
N LEU A 24 7.74 -11.61 -11.44
CA LEU A 24 6.97 -11.22 -10.26
C LEU A 24 6.02 -12.33 -9.80
N SER A 25 5.26 -12.92 -10.72
CA SER A 25 4.32 -14.00 -10.41
C SER A 25 5.03 -15.22 -9.80
N TRP A 26 6.17 -15.60 -10.37
CA TRP A 26 7.00 -16.68 -9.82
C TRP A 26 7.56 -16.35 -8.42
N MET A 27 8.03 -15.12 -8.20
CA MET A 27 8.48 -14.67 -6.88
C MET A 27 7.34 -14.75 -5.86
N CYS A 28 6.15 -14.23 -6.20
CA CYS A 28 4.99 -14.27 -5.33
C CYS A 28 4.60 -15.70 -4.94
N GLN A 29 4.61 -16.64 -5.88
CA GLN A 29 4.32 -18.05 -5.61
C GLN A 29 5.39 -18.69 -4.72
N ALA A 30 6.67 -18.39 -4.96
CA ALA A 30 7.77 -18.91 -4.17
C ALA A 30 7.72 -18.47 -2.70
N TYR A 31 7.41 -17.19 -2.45
CA TYR A 31 7.28 -16.67 -1.09
C TYR A 31 6.02 -17.19 -0.38
N GLN A 32 4.89 -17.29 -1.08
CA GLN A 32 3.69 -17.93 -0.52
C GLN A 32 3.92 -19.39 -0.14
N ALA A 33 4.69 -20.14 -0.92
CA ALA A 33 5.00 -21.54 -0.61
C ALA A 33 5.78 -21.75 0.69
N ILE A 34 6.35 -20.68 1.27
CA ILE A 34 7.04 -20.68 2.56
C ILE A 34 6.30 -19.85 3.63
N ASP A 35 4.99 -19.62 3.44
CA ASP A 35 4.13 -18.84 4.34
C ASP A 35 4.58 -17.38 4.54
N LEU A 36 5.29 -16.80 3.56
CA LEU A 36 5.73 -15.40 3.60
C LEU A 36 4.91 -14.56 2.59
N PRO A 37 3.95 -13.72 3.04
CA PRO A 37 3.09 -12.94 2.15
C PRO A 37 3.89 -11.93 1.30
N PRO A 38 3.79 -11.98 -0.05
CA PRO A 38 4.38 -10.97 -0.92
C PRO A 38 3.50 -9.73 -1.02
N ILE A 39 4.05 -8.58 -0.61
CA ILE A 39 3.43 -7.26 -0.80
C ILE A 39 4.20 -6.54 -1.90
N VAL A 40 3.50 -6.14 -2.96
CA VAL A 40 4.13 -5.64 -4.20
C VAL A 40 3.93 -4.14 -4.33
N ARG A 41 5.01 -3.38 -4.50
CA ARG A 41 4.91 -1.99 -4.96
C ARG A 41 4.75 -1.95 -6.48
N VAL A 42 3.64 -1.38 -6.94
CA VAL A 42 3.36 -1.16 -8.38
C VAL A 42 4.11 0.09 -8.87
N PRO A 43 4.42 0.20 -10.18
CA PRO A 43 5.18 1.34 -10.70
C PRO A 43 4.40 2.66 -10.72
N ASN A 44 3.06 2.59 -10.66
CA ASN A 44 2.20 3.76 -10.64
C ASN A 44 0.92 3.43 -9.85
N PRO A 45 0.25 4.43 -9.25
CA PRO A 45 -1.01 4.26 -8.53
C PRO A 45 -2.17 4.01 -9.52
N ASP A 46 -2.15 2.85 -10.16
CA ASP A 46 -3.14 2.40 -11.14
C ASP A 46 -3.92 1.18 -10.62
N PRO A 47 -5.27 1.29 -10.47
CA PRO A 47 -6.15 0.17 -10.15
C PRO A 47 -5.99 -1.06 -11.06
N TYR A 48 -5.68 -0.88 -12.33
CA TYR A 48 -5.48 -1.98 -13.28
C TYR A 48 -4.16 -2.72 -13.02
N GLU A 49 -3.10 -1.99 -12.68
CA GLU A 49 -1.82 -2.57 -12.23
C GLU A 49 -1.99 -3.34 -10.92
N ALA A 50 -2.73 -2.79 -9.97
CA ALA A 50 -3.09 -3.47 -8.72
C ALA A 50 -3.81 -4.81 -9.00
N CYS A 51 -4.78 -4.78 -9.91
CA CYS A 51 -5.47 -5.99 -10.35
C CYS A 51 -4.48 -6.99 -10.99
N LYS A 52 -3.56 -6.52 -11.82
CA LYS A 52 -2.59 -7.37 -12.50
C LYS A 52 -1.67 -8.09 -11.51
N VAL A 53 -1.18 -7.40 -10.47
CA VAL A 53 -0.24 -7.98 -9.49
C VAL A 53 -0.93 -8.92 -8.49
N LEU A 54 -2.14 -8.61 -7.98
CA LEU A 54 -2.81 -9.60 -7.11
C LEU A 54 -3.34 -10.80 -7.90
N ASP A 55 -3.65 -10.68 -9.20
CA ASP A 55 -3.92 -11.87 -10.05
C ASP A 55 -2.64 -12.71 -10.25
N GLY A 56 -1.47 -12.08 -10.15
CA GLY A 56 -0.15 -12.73 -10.16
C GLY A 56 0.26 -13.33 -8.81
N GLY A 57 -0.59 -13.27 -7.78
CA GLY A 57 -0.33 -13.87 -6.48
C GLY A 57 0.25 -12.91 -5.43
N ALA A 58 0.25 -11.60 -5.65
CA ALA A 58 0.52 -10.66 -4.57
C ALA A 58 -0.55 -10.79 -3.47
N SER A 59 -0.15 -10.75 -2.19
CA SER A 59 -1.05 -10.67 -1.04
C SER A 59 -1.47 -9.23 -0.72
N GLY A 60 -0.76 -8.25 -1.26
CA GLY A 60 -1.12 -6.85 -1.11
C GLY A 60 -0.37 -5.97 -2.09
N VAL A 61 -0.81 -4.72 -2.18
CA VAL A 61 -0.25 -3.73 -3.08
C VAL A 61 0.16 -2.49 -2.31
N ILE A 62 1.34 -1.98 -2.64
CA ILE A 62 1.85 -0.69 -2.20
C ILE A 62 1.75 0.27 -3.39
N PHE A 63 1.07 1.39 -3.18
CA PHE A 63 0.80 2.39 -4.19
C PHE A 63 1.76 3.57 -4.02
N PRO A 64 2.65 3.84 -4.98
CA PRO A 64 3.55 4.97 -4.89
C PRO A 64 2.78 6.28 -5.08
N TYR A 65 3.31 7.33 -4.47
CA TYR A 65 3.04 8.73 -4.77
C TYR A 65 1.55 9.10 -4.80
N VAL A 66 0.82 8.76 -3.73
CA VAL A 66 -0.62 9.02 -3.61
C VAL A 66 -0.89 10.29 -2.83
N GLU A 67 -1.64 11.22 -3.43
CA GLU A 67 -1.86 12.57 -2.88
C GLU A 67 -3.35 12.93 -2.68
N GLU A 68 -4.25 12.19 -3.34
CA GLU A 68 -5.68 12.49 -3.39
C GLU A 68 -6.57 11.36 -2.85
N VAL A 69 -7.66 11.75 -2.18
CA VAL A 69 -8.63 10.80 -1.60
C VAL A 69 -9.29 9.92 -2.67
N SER A 70 -9.59 10.50 -3.84
CA SER A 70 -10.17 9.77 -4.96
C SER A 70 -9.25 8.67 -5.49
N GLN A 71 -7.94 8.92 -5.54
CA GLN A 71 -6.94 7.91 -5.90
C GLN A 71 -7.01 6.74 -4.92
N ILE A 72 -6.96 6.98 -3.61
CA ILE A 72 -7.03 5.90 -2.61
C ILE A 72 -8.33 5.10 -2.75
N ARG A 73 -9.49 5.76 -2.95
CA ARG A 73 -10.76 5.06 -3.15
C ARG A 73 -10.70 4.08 -4.33
N ASP A 74 -10.18 4.50 -5.47
CA ASP A 74 -10.05 3.64 -6.66
C ASP A 74 -9.08 2.48 -6.43
N LEU A 75 -7.96 2.74 -5.75
CA LEU A 75 -6.93 1.75 -5.43
C LEU A 75 -7.42 0.70 -4.42
N VAL A 76 -8.16 1.13 -3.40
CA VAL A 76 -8.86 0.24 -2.47
C VAL A 76 -9.89 -0.60 -3.22
N GLY A 77 -10.65 0.02 -4.14
CA GLY A 77 -11.58 -0.70 -5.01
C GLY A 77 -10.92 -1.85 -5.75
N ALA A 78 -9.73 -1.60 -6.30
CA ALA A 78 -8.92 -2.63 -6.95
C ALA A 78 -8.44 -3.74 -6.00
N CYS A 79 -8.33 -3.49 -4.70
CA CYS A 79 -7.91 -4.51 -3.73
C CYS A 79 -9.09 -5.27 -3.11
N ARG A 80 -10.26 -4.64 -3.00
CA ARG A 80 -11.42 -5.15 -2.24
C ARG A 80 -12.55 -5.69 -3.10
N TYR A 81 -12.68 -5.22 -4.34
CA TYR A 81 -13.86 -5.49 -5.18
C TYR A 81 -13.52 -6.19 -6.50
N ARG A 82 -12.31 -6.77 -6.64
CA ARG A 82 -11.99 -7.57 -7.83
C ARG A 82 -12.97 -8.74 -7.96
N PRO A 83 -13.48 -9.02 -9.17
CA PRO A 83 -13.01 -8.51 -10.47
C PRO A 83 -13.77 -7.27 -11.00
N LEU A 84 -14.60 -6.59 -10.20
CA LEU A 84 -15.39 -5.44 -10.65
C LEU A 84 -14.51 -4.28 -11.15
N LYS A 85 -14.97 -3.58 -12.19
CA LYS A 85 -14.32 -2.41 -12.81
C LYS A 85 -15.36 -1.44 -13.35
N GLY A 86 -14.93 -0.22 -13.70
CA GLY A 86 -15.77 0.79 -14.34
C GLY A 86 -16.98 1.18 -13.49
N ALA A 87 -18.10 1.52 -14.13
CA ALA A 87 -19.28 2.03 -13.44
C ALA A 87 -19.84 1.08 -12.36
N ARG A 88 -19.74 -0.25 -12.55
CA ARG A 88 -20.21 -1.22 -11.54
C ARG A 88 -19.36 -1.17 -10.27
N LEU A 89 -18.05 -0.99 -10.41
CA LEU A 89 -17.16 -0.79 -9.26
C LEU A 89 -17.48 0.54 -8.55
N GLN A 90 -17.61 1.63 -9.31
CA GLN A 90 -17.89 2.95 -8.73
C GLN A 90 -19.20 2.95 -7.93
N GLN A 91 -20.26 2.33 -8.47
CA GLN A 91 -21.52 2.15 -7.75
C GLN A 91 -21.33 1.39 -6.42
N ALA A 92 -20.49 0.35 -6.39
CA ALA A 92 -20.22 -0.43 -5.19
C ALA A 92 -19.35 0.32 -4.16
N LEU A 93 -18.47 1.22 -4.62
CA LEU A 93 -17.65 2.08 -3.75
C LEU A 93 -18.45 3.24 -3.14
N ASP A 94 -19.47 3.71 -3.86
CA ASP A 94 -20.38 4.75 -3.37
C ASP A 94 -21.45 4.19 -2.44
N ASP A 95 -21.96 2.99 -2.76
CA ASP A 95 -22.93 2.26 -1.95
C ASP A 95 -22.63 0.74 -1.97
N PRO A 96 -21.92 0.20 -0.96
CA PRO A 96 -21.66 -1.23 -0.85
C PRO A 96 -22.93 -2.09 -0.76
N GLN A 97 -24.06 -1.53 -0.33
CA GLN A 97 -25.35 -2.25 -0.25
C GLN A 97 -26.03 -2.38 -1.63
N SER A 98 -25.50 -1.71 -2.67
CA SER A 98 -25.94 -1.86 -4.05
C SER A 98 -25.51 -3.20 -4.70
N LEU A 99 -24.72 -4.00 -3.99
CA LEU A 99 -24.32 -5.33 -4.42
C LEU A 99 -25.42 -6.36 -4.09
N GLU A 100 -25.69 -7.25 -5.03
CA GLU A 100 -26.52 -8.42 -4.77
C GLU A 100 -25.86 -9.30 -3.69
N PRO A 101 -26.62 -9.97 -2.80
CA PRO A 101 -26.03 -10.72 -1.68
C PRO A 101 -24.99 -11.78 -2.09
N GLU A 102 -25.22 -12.47 -3.21
CA GLU A 102 -24.29 -13.46 -3.75
C GLU A 102 -22.99 -12.82 -4.24
N LEU A 103 -23.09 -11.67 -4.91
CA LEU A 103 -21.92 -10.93 -5.40
C LEU A 103 -21.13 -10.34 -4.22
N ALA A 104 -21.81 -9.77 -3.23
CA ALA A 104 -21.16 -9.24 -2.03
C ALA A 104 -20.36 -10.33 -1.28
N ALA A 105 -20.97 -11.52 -1.09
CA ALA A 105 -20.29 -12.66 -0.46
C ALA A 105 -19.08 -13.13 -1.27
N TYR A 106 -19.23 -13.26 -2.59
CA TYR A 106 -18.13 -13.64 -3.49
C TYR A 106 -16.95 -12.67 -3.42
N LEU A 107 -17.21 -11.36 -3.45
CA LEU A 107 -16.17 -10.34 -3.41
C LEU A 107 -15.47 -10.29 -2.05
N ALA A 108 -16.24 -10.44 -0.96
CA ALA A 108 -15.69 -10.48 0.39
C ALA A 108 -14.75 -11.67 0.58
N GLU A 109 -15.16 -12.88 0.16
CA GLU A 109 -14.32 -14.08 0.24
C GLU A 109 -13.07 -13.98 -0.64
N ARG A 110 -13.26 -13.61 -1.91
CA ARG A 110 -12.17 -13.53 -2.89
C ARG A 110 -11.05 -12.58 -2.48
N ASN A 111 -11.40 -11.46 -1.84
CA ASN A 111 -10.48 -10.37 -1.54
C ASN A 111 -10.18 -10.21 -0.05
N ALA A 112 -10.61 -11.16 0.80
CA ALA A 112 -10.52 -11.09 2.26
C ALA A 112 -9.10 -10.84 2.79
N HIS A 113 -8.09 -11.26 2.04
CA HIS A 113 -6.69 -11.21 2.45
C HIS A 113 -5.83 -10.24 1.64
N SER A 114 -6.43 -9.51 0.70
CA SER A 114 -5.72 -8.47 -0.04
C SER A 114 -5.40 -7.31 0.90
N ILE A 115 -4.19 -6.75 0.83
CA ILE A 115 -3.83 -5.54 1.60
C ILE A 115 -3.62 -4.35 0.65
N ALA A 116 -4.11 -3.18 1.04
CA ALA A 116 -3.91 -1.92 0.34
C ALA A 116 -3.06 -0.98 1.20
N VAL A 117 -1.90 -0.58 0.68
CA VAL A 117 -0.94 0.29 1.36
C VAL A 117 -0.64 1.50 0.47
N ALA A 118 -0.68 2.70 1.03
CA ALA A 118 -0.31 3.92 0.30
C ALA A 118 1.07 4.41 0.74
N ASN A 119 1.92 4.77 -0.22
CA ASN A 119 3.10 5.54 0.10
C ASN A 119 2.73 6.99 0.38
N ILE A 120 3.13 7.49 1.55
CA ILE A 120 3.05 8.90 1.90
C ILE A 120 4.46 9.48 1.80
N GLU A 121 4.74 10.13 0.67
CA GLU A 121 6.09 10.52 0.28
C GLU A 121 6.17 11.91 -0.37
N SER A 122 5.14 12.72 -0.17
CA SER A 122 5.11 14.10 -0.65
C SER A 122 4.44 15.05 0.34
N MET A 123 4.75 16.34 0.23
CA MET A 123 4.09 17.39 1.01
C MET A 123 2.57 17.45 0.80
N PRO A 124 2.03 17.39 -0.43
CA PRO A 124 0.59 17.29 -0.64
C PRO A 124 -0.05 16.09 0.08
N ALA A 125 0.61 14.93 0.07
CA ALA A 125 0.13 13.75 0.80
C ALA A 125 0.08 13.97 2.32
N ILE A 126 1.07 14.68 2.90
CA ILE A 126 1.07 15.06 4.32
C ILE A 126 -0.03 16.07 4.63
N GLU A 127 -0.24 17.07 3.76
CA GLU A 127 -1.28 18.09 3.92
C GLU A 127 -2.69 17.46 3.88
N ASN A 128 -2.89 16.43 3.06
CA ASN A 128 -4.14 15.69 2.94
C ASN A 128 -4.25 14.45 3.85
N LEU A 129 -3.26 14.20 4.70
CA LEU A 129 -3.03 12.91 5.36
C LEU A 129 -4.25 12.38 6.12
N ASP A 130 -4.91 13.21 6.93
CA ASP A 130 -6.10 12.80 7.69
C ASP A 130 -7.24 12.35 6.76
N ALA A 131 -7.41 13.01 5.61
CA ALA A 131 -8.43 12.66 4.62
C ALA A 131 -8.08 11.36 3.88
N LEU A 132 -6.80 11.16 3.56
CA LEU A 132 -6.28 9.93 2.94
C LEU A 132 -6.48 8.72 3.88
N LEU A 133 -6.12 8.87 5.16
CA LEU A 133 -6.25 7.82 6.17
C LEU A 133 -7.71 7.48 6.52
N ALA A 134 -8.64 8.42 6.30
CA ALA A 134 -10.06 8.20 6.54
C ALA A 134 -10.72 7.26 5.52
N VAL A 135 -10.04 6.92 4.41
CA VAL A 135 -10.60 6.01 3.41
C VAL A 135 -10.71 4.60 3.99
N GLU A 136 -11.93 4.07 3.98
CA GLU A 136 -12.21 2.69 4.37
C GLU A 136 -11.50 1.73 3.40
N GLY A 137 -10.92 0.65 3.94
CA GLY A 137 -10.20 -0.35 3.16
C GLY A 137 -8.74 -0.03 2.84
N LEU A 138 -8.25 1.19 3.12
CA LEU A 138 -6.80 1.43 3.24
C LEU A 138 -6.31 0.81 4.55
N ASP A 139 -5.31 -0.07 4.51
CA ASP A 139 -4.88 -0.81 5.71
C ASP A 139 -3.69 -0.15 6.40
N ALA A 140 -2.76 0.38 5.61
CA ALA A 140 -1.53 0.96 6.11
C ALA A 140 -0.99 2.06 5.20
N VAL A 141 -0.03 2.80 5.75
CA VAL A 141 0.83 3.72 4.99
C VAL A 141 2.28 3.30 5.11
N LEU A 142 3.06 3.56 4.06
CA LEU A 142 4.50 3.38 4.05
C LEU A 142 5.17 4.71 3.71
N ILE A 143 6.25 5.05 4.37
CA ILE A 143 7.04 6.25 4.06
C ILE A 143 8.12 5.86 3.05
N GLY A 144 8.16 6.57 1.92
CA GLY A 144 9.29 6.60 1.00
C GLY A 144 10.28 7.68 1.42
N PRO A 145 11.38 7.35 2.13
CA PRO A 145 12.26 8.37 2.70
C PRO A 145 12.91 9.26 1.64
N HIS A 146 13.36 8.67 0.52
CA HIS A 146 14.02 9.40 -0.54
C HIS A 146 13.09 10.44 -1.15
N ASP A 147 11.93 10.02 -1.64
CA ASP A 147 10.94 10.92 -2.25
C ASP A 147 10.42 11.96 -1.26
N LEU A 148 10.17 11.58 0.00
CA LEU A 148 9.76 12.51 1.04
C LEU A 148 10.83 13.58 1.30
N SER A 149 12.11 13.19 1.40
CA SER A 149 13.22 14.13 1.60
C SER A 149 13.33 15.13 0.43
N CYS A 150 13.14 14.65 -0.80
CA CYS A 150 13.10 15.47 -2.00
C CYS A 150 11.90 16.43 -1.99
N SER A 151 10.70 15.94 -1.63
CA SER A 151 9.48 16.76 -1.54
C SER A 151 9.58 17.85 -0.46
N LEU A 152 10.29 17.57 0.64
CA LEU A 152 10.59 18.55 1.68
C LEU A 152 11.65 19.58 1.25
N GLY A 153 12.33 19.38 0.12
CA GLY A 153 13.42 20.23 -0.36
C GLY A 153 14.73 20.03 0.41
N ILE A 154 14.92 18.86 1.01
CA ILE A 154 16.10 18.46 1.79
C ILE A 154 16.56 17.05 1.35
N PRO A 155 16.97 16.88 0.08
CA PRO A 155 17.21 15.56 -0.52
C PRO A 155 18.26 14.77 0.27
N GLU A 156 17.88 13.57 0.70
CA GLU A 156 18.70 12.60 1.45
C GLU A 156 19.19 13.05 2.83
N GLU A 157 18.76 14.22 3.31
CA GLU A 157 19.08 14.75 4.64
C GLU A 157 18.15 14.13 5.71
N TYR A 158 18.25 12.82 5.93
CA TYR A 158 17.33 12.06 6.80
C TYR A 158 17.47 12.39 8.29
N GLU A 159 18.56 13.01 8.72
CA GLU A 159 18.74 13.52 10.09
C GLU A 159 18.18 14.94 10.27
N HIS A 160 17.71 15.59 9.20
CA HIS A 160 17.20 16.95 9.27
C HIS A 160 15.89 17.01 10.09
N PRO A 161 15.71 18.00 11.00
CA PRO A 161 14.52 18.08 11.86
C PRO A 161 13.18 18.04 11.10
N ARG A 162 13.12 18.66 9.91
CA ARG A 162 11.93 18.60 9.03
C ARG A 162 11.57 17.19 8.56
N PHE A 163 12.58 16.33 8.34
CA PHE A 163 12.33 14.94 7.98
C PHE A 163 11.80 14.15 9.18
N ASP A 164 12.43 14.27 10.35
CA ASP A 164 11.94 13.65 11.60
C ASP A 164 10.51 14.11 11.93
N GLU A 165 10.21 15.41 11.81
CA GLU A 165 8.87 15.95 12.04
C GLU A 165 7.82 15.36 11.06
N ALA A 166 8.16 15.27 9.77
CA ALA A 166 7.28 14.68 8.76
C ALA A 166 7.01 13.20 9.06
N VAL A 167 8.05 12.42 9.38
CA VAL A 167 7.94 11.01 9.75
C VAL A 167 7.04 10.85 10.98
N ARG A 168 7.29 11.61 12.05
CA ARG A 168 6.48 11.57 13.28
C ARG A 168 5.02 11.94 13.03
N THR A 169 4.77 12.91 12.18
CA THR A 169 3.42 13.33 11.79
C THR A 169 2.68 12.17 11.12
N ILE A 170 3.33 11.51 10.16
CA ILE A 170 2.75 10.36 9.44
C ILE A 170 2.43 9.21 10.40
N PHE A 171 3.40 8.80 11.22
CA PHE A 171 3.19 7.72 12.20
C PHE A 171 2.09 8.04 13.21
N THR A 172 2.06 9.28 13.72
CA THR A 172 1.05 9.69 14.72
C THR A 172 -0.35 9.68 14.13
N ALA A 173 -0.53 10.25 12.93
CA ALA A 173 -1.82 10.28 12.26
C ALA A 173 -2.31 8.87 11.89
N ALA A 174 -1.44 8.02 11.33
CA ALA A 174 -1.77 6.65 10.97
C ALA A 174 -2.19 5.83 12.20
N ARG A 175 -1.43 5.89 13.30
CA ARG A 175 -1.78 5.24 14.58
C ARG A 175 -3.12 5.74 15.12
N LYS A 176 -3.37 7.06 15.08
CA LYS A 176 -4.65 7.67 15.50
C LYS A 176 -5.82 7.17 14.65
N ALA A 177 -5.62 6.96 13.35
CA ALA A 177 -6.61 6.42 12.43
C ALA A 177 -6.75 4.89 12.48
N GLY A 178 -5.97 4.21 13.34
CA GLY A 178 -5.98 2.74 13.43
C GLY A 178 -5.39 2.04 12.21
N LYS A 179 -4.51 2.71 11.46
CA LYS A 179 -3.83 2.19 10.27
C LYS A 179 -2.42 1.73 10.60
N GLY A 180 -1.93 0.72 9.89
CA GLY A 180 -0.51 0.36 9.93
C GLY A 180 0.36 1.50 9.41
N ALA A 181 1.59 1.61 9.92
CA ALA A 181 2.55 2.60 9.44
C ALA A 181 3.95 1.99 9.43
N GLY A 182 4.71 2.24 8.38
CA GLY A 182 6.09 1.80 8.27
C GLY A 182 6.95 2.76 7.46
N ILE A 183 8.24 2.51 7.44
CA ILE A 183 9.23 3.20 6.63
C ILE A 183 10.23 2.17 6.13
N HIS A 184 10.68 2.26 4.88
CA HIS A 184 11.76 1.42 4.38
C HIS A 184 13.09 2.20 4.47
N PHE A 185 14.19 1.53 4.84
CA PHE A 185 15.49 2.19 5.06
C PHE A 185 16.65 1.27 4.62
N PHE A 186 17.71 1.84 4.03
CA PHE A 186 18.77 1.06 3.38
C PHE A 186 20.06 0.84 4.20
N SER A 187 20.31 1.60 5.27
CA SER A 187 21.23 1.31 6.40
C SER A 187 21.49 2.60 7.20
N GLY A 188 21.97 2.49 8.45
CA GLY A 188 22.51 3.64 9.19
C GLY A 188 21.54 4.39 10.11
N GLY A 189 20.71 3.66 10.87
CA GLY A 189 20.13 4.12 12.14
C GLY A 189 18.79 4.86 12.09
N ILE A 190 17.72 4.19 12.55
CA ILE A 190 16.62 4.81 13.32
C ILE A 190 16.84 4.28 14.73
N ALA A 191 17.68 4.90 15.58
CA ALA A 191 18.11 4.20 16.80
C ALA A 191 16.94 3.78 17.73
N GLN A 192 15.74 4.36 17.56
CA GLN A 192 14.50 3.86 18.13
C GLN A 192 13.38 4.07 17.10
N GLU A 193 12.77 2.99 16.61
CA GLU A 193 11.45 3.06 15.98
C GLU A 193 10.41 3.52 17.03
N ILE A 194 10.41 4.80 17.37
CA ILE A 194 9.46 5.43 18.32
C ILE A 194 8.03 5.32 17.76
#